data_AF-A0A526YJA0-F1
#
_entry.id   AF-A0A526YJA0-F1
#
_cell.length_a   1.000
_cell.length_b   1.000
_cell.length_c   1.000
_cell.angle_alpha   90.00
_cell.angle_beta   90.00
_cell.angle_gamma   90.00
#
_symmetry.space_group_name_H-M   'P 1'
#
loop_
_entity.id
_entity.type
_entity.pdbx_description
1 polymer ?
#
loop_
_entity_poly.entity_id
_entity_poly.type
_entity_poly.pdbx_seq_one_letter_code
_entity_poly.pdbx_strand_id
1 'polypeptide(L)' 'MGLIWRFMFDADLGIVNWALGIIGIHGPNWLGGRWPALMAVTIVDSWQSIPFIMLTVLAALVGLSKGPAEAAAI' A
#
# COMPACT_ATOMS: atom_id res chain seq x y z
N MET A 1 11.05 -10.66 -2.27
CA MET A 1 10.12 -9.53 -2.03
C MET A 1 9.08 -9.83 -0.96
N GLY A 2 8.40 -10.99 -0.96
CA GLY A 2 7.41 -11.32 0.09
C GLY A 2 7.96 -11.70 1.48
N LEU A 3 9.27 -11.94 1.62
CA LEU A 3 9.84 -12.43 2.89
C LEU A 3 9.81 -11.37 4.01
N ILE A 4 10.12 -10.11 3.69
CA ILE A 4 10.05 -9.01 4.66
C ILE A 4 8.60 -8.86 5.14
N TRP A 5 7.65 -8.82 4.21
CA TRP A 5 6.22 -8.74 4.54
C TRP A 5 5.75 -9.93 5.37
N ARG A 6 6.26 -11.15 5.10
CA ARG A 6 5.95 -12.33 5.92
C ARG A 6 6.40 -12.18 7.37
N PHE A 7 7.57 -11.57 7.62
CA PHE A 7 8.01 -11.24 8.98
C PHE A 7 7.20 -10.11 9.60
N MET A 8 6.82 -9.09 8.82
CA MET A 8 6.01 -7.98 9.31
C MET A 8 4.61 -8.42 9.75
N PHE A 9 4.02 -9.38 9.03
CA PHE A 9 2.72 -9.99 9.31
C PHE A 9 2.78 -11.23 10.22
N ASP A 10 3.93 -11.51 10.83
CA ASP A 10 4.03 -12.56 11.84
C ASP A 10 3.06 -12.28 12.99
N ALA A 11 2.38 -13.33 13.47
CA ALA A 11 1.29 -13.17 14.44
C ALA A 11 1.80 -12.77 15.83
N ASP A 12 3.00 -13.25 16.21
CA ASP A 12 3.54 -13.11 17.56
C ASP A 12 4.56 -11.98 17.66
N LEU A 13 5.44 -11.87 16.67
CA LEU A 13 6.59 -10.94 16.66
C LEU A 13 6.52 -9.88 15.54
N GLY A 14 5.43 -9.85 14.78
CA GLY A 14 5.28 -8.95 13.64
C GLY A 14 5.02 -7.49 14.02
N ILE A 15 5.68 -6.57 13.32
CA ILE A 15 5.53 -5.13 13.54
C ILE A 15 4.09 -4.64 13.28
N VAL A 16 3.33 -5.31 12.42
CA VAL A 16 1.94 -4.94 12.12
C VAL A 16 1.05 -5.13 13.35
N ASN A 17 1.16 -6.26 14.03
CA ASN A 17 0.40 -6.53 15.26
C ASN A 17 0.87 -5.63 16.41
N TRP A 18 2.18 -5.40 16.52
CA TRP A 18 2.70 -4.44 17.49
C TRP A 18 2.12 -3.03 17.28
N ALA A 19 2.08 -2.54 16.03
CA ALA A 19 1.52 -1.22 15.72
C ALA A 19 0.02 -1.13 16.00
N LEU A 20 -0.74 -2.18 15.70
CA LEU A 20 -2.15 -2.28 16.09
C LEU A 20 -2.32 -2.25 17.62
N GLY A 21 -1.41 -2.88 18.36
CA GLY A 21 -1.40 -2.88 19.82
C GLY A 21 -1.26 -1.49 20.43
N ILE A 22 -0.54 -0.56 19.78
CA ILE A 22 -0.38 0.84 20.26
C ILE A 22 -1.73 1.54 20.36
N ILE A 23 -2.67 1.22 19.46
CA ILE A 23 -4.03 1.78 19.44
C ILE A 23 -5.07 0.87 20.09
N GLY A 24 -4.62 -0.13 20.86
CA GLY A 24 -5.49 -1.03 21.63
C GLY A 24 -6.14 -2.16 20.83
N ILE A 25 -5.67 -2.43 19.61
CA ILE A 25 -6.22 -3.47 18.74
C ILE A 25 -5.36 -4.74 18.84
N HIS A 26 -5.98 -5.87 19.22
CA HIS A 26 -5.36 -7.19 19.09
C HIS A 26 -5.40 -7.63 17.63
N GLY A 27 -4.23 -7.66 16.99
CA GLY A 27 -4.12 -8.03 15.57
C GLY A 27 -4.35 -9.54 15.32
N PRO A 28 -4.91 -9.91 14.16
CA PRO A 28 -5.23 -11.30 13.84
C PRO A 28 -3.98 -12.10 13.40
N ASN A 29 -4.16 -13.41 13.23
CA ASN A 29 -3.21 -14.20 12.42
C ASN A 29 -3.41 -13.85 10.93
N TRP A 30 -2.63 -12.88 10.47
CA TRP A 30 -2.69 -12.34 9.11
C TRP A 30 -2.56 -13.39 8.02
N LEU A 31 -1.69 -14.38 8.21
CA LEU A 31 -1.40 -15.36 7.16
C LEU A 31 -2.20 -16.66 7.31
N GLY A 32 -2.88 -16.85 8.45
CA GLY A 32 -3.65 -18.07 8.75
C GLY A 32 -5.15 -17.98 8.43
N GLY A 33 -5.74 -16.78 8.38
CA GLY A 33 -7.17 -16.59 8.12
C GLY A 33 -7.47 -16.17 6.69
N ARG A 34 -8.61 -16.63 6.12
CA ARG A 34 -9.05 -16.26 4.75
C ARG A 34 -9.06 -14.74 4.52
N TRP A 35 -9.77 -14.00 5.38
CA TRP A 35 -9.90 -12.55 5.23
C TRP A 35 -8.63 -11.78 5.59
N PRO A 36 -7.97 -12.04 6.73
CA PRO A 36 -6.69 -11.40 7.04
C PRO A 36 -5.62 -11.63 5.97
N ALA A 37 -5.56 -12.84 5.37
CA ALA A 37 -4.57 -13.15 4.34
C ALA A 37 -4.84 -12.38 3.05
N LEU A 38 -6.12 -12.27 2.65
CA LEU A 38 -6.50 -11.43 1.53
C LEU A 38 -6.13 -9.97 1.77
N MET A 39 -6.41 -9.43 2.96
CA MET A 39 -6.01 -8.07 3.31
C MET A 39 -4.50 -7.88 3.27
N ALA A 40 -3.73 -8.80 3.86
CA ALA A 40 -2.27 -8.75 3.85
C ALA A 40 -1.72 -8.73 2.42
N VAL A 41 -2.21 -9.63 1.55
CA VAL A 41 -1.82 -9.66 0.13
C VAL A 41 -2.19 -8.39 -0.60
N THR A 42 -3.41 -7.87 -0.41
CA THR A 42 -3.86 -6.62 -1.05
C THR A 42 -3.02 -5.42 -0.61
N ILE A 43 -2.63 -5.34 0.66
CA ILE A 43 -1.75 -4.27 1.17
C ILE A 43 -0.39 -4.32 0.49
N VAL A 44 0.22 -5.52 0.41
CA VAL A 44 1.53 -5.71 -0.20
C VAL A 44 1.51 -5.37 -1.69
N ASP A 45 0.49 -5.85 -2.40
CA ASP A 45 0.32 -5.61 -3.83
C ASP A 45 0.11 -4.12 -4.14
N SER A 46 -0.75 -3.46 -3.35
CA SER A 46 -1.02 -2.02 -3.48
C SER A 46 0.23 -1.21 -3.20
N TRP A 47 0.97 -1.52 -2.12
CA TRP A 47 2.20 -0.82 -1.77
C TRP A 47 3.26 -0.91 -2.88
N GLN A 48 3.36 -2.05 -3.55
CA GLN A 48 4.31 -2.24 -4.65
C GLN A 48 3.88 -1.49 -5.93
N SER A 49 2.58 -1.47 -6.23
CA SER A 49 2.05 -0.93 -7.48
C SER A 49 1.85 0.59 -7.47
N ILE A 50 1.52 1.18 -6.30
CA ILE A 50 1.25 2.62 -6.16
C ILE A 50 2.41 3.51 -6.65
N PRO A 51 3.69 3.29 -6.28
CA PRO A 51 4.79 4.13 -6.73
C PRO A 51 4.94 4.19 -8.25
N PHE A 52 4.77 3.04 -8.92
CA PHE A 52 4.84 2.98 -10.38
C PHE A 52 3.70 3.75 -11.04
N ILE A 53 2.48 3.60 -10.53
CA ILE A 53 1.30 4.33 -11.04
C ILE A 53 1.49 5.83 -10.83
N MET A 54 1.93 6.26 -9.64
CA MET A 54 2.17 7.67 -9.34
C MET A 54 3.19 8.29 -10.31
N LEU A 55 4.31 7.62 -10.56
CA LEU A 55 5.33 8.11 -11.50
C LEU A 55 4.81 8.16 -12.94
N THR A 56 4.01 7.16 -13.33
CA THR A 56 3.39 7.12 -14.67
C THR A 56 2.42 8.29 -14.86
N VAL A 57 1.54 8.53 -13.89
CA VAL A 57 0.60 9.65 -13.91
C VAL A 57 1.35 10.97 -13.90
N LEU A 58 2.39 11.11 -13.08
CA LEU A 58 3.21 12.32 -13.04
C LEU A 58 3.91 12.58 -14.38
N ALA A 59 4.50 11.56 -15.00
CA ALA A 59 5.12 11.67 -16.31
C ALA A 59 4.11 12.08 -17.40
N ALA A 60 2.89 11.51 -17.35
CA ALA A 60 1.82 11.91 -18.25
C ALA A 60 1.41 13.37 -18.04
N LEU A 61 1.25 13.82 -16.78
CA LEU A 61 0.91 15.21 -16.45
C LEU A 61 1.99 16.21 -16.86
N VAL A 62 3.28 15.88 -16.67
CA VAL A 62 4.41 16.72 -17.11
C VAL A 62 4.55 16.71 -18.64
N GLY A 63 4.20 15.61 -19.29
CA GLY A 63 4.26 15.46 -20.75
C GLY A 63 3.13 16.19 -21.49
N LEU A 64 2.02 16.53 -20.82
CA LEU A 64 1.00 17.42 -21.38
C LEU A 64 1.59 18.82 -21.50
N SER A 65 1.74 19.34 -22.73
CA SER A 65 2.10 20.74 -22.96
C SER A 65 1.11 21.65 -22.23
N LYS A 66 1.53 22.85 -21.78
CA LYS A 66 0.73 23.77 -20.94
C LYS A 66 -0.64 24.21 -21.52
N GLY A 67 -0.97 23.82 -22.76
CA GLY A 67 -2.19 24.20 -23.46
C GLY A 67 -3.51 23.88 -22.74
N PRO A 68 -3.72 22.71 -22.11
CA PRO A 68 -4.97 22.40 -21.41
C PRO A 68 -5.16 23.21 -20.12
N ALA A 69 -4.07 23.56 -19.43
CA ALA A 69 -4.14 24.36 -18.20
C ALA A 69 -4.51 25.81 -18.51
N GLU A 70 -4.01 26.37 -19.62
CA GLU A 70 -4.38 27.71 -20.09
C GLU A 70 -5.82 27.76 -20.66
N ALA A 71 -6.27 26.71 -21.35
CA ALA A 71 -7.66 26.61 -21.83
C ALA A 71 -8.69 26.42 -20.70
N ALA A 72 -8.29 25.85 -19.56
CA ALA A 72 -9.15 25.74 -18.37
C ALA A 72 -9.14 27.01 -17.50
N ALA A 73 -8.22 27.95 -17.74
CA ALA A 73 -8.09 29.19 -17.00
C ALA A 73 -8.83 30.38 -17.65
N ILE A 74 -9.45 30.17 -18.82
CA ILE A 74 -10.27 31.14 -19.56
C ILE A 74 -11.75 30.78 -19.44
#